data_AF-A0A2M9E8Y8-F1
#
_entry.id   AF-A0A2M9E8Y8-F1
#
_cell.length_a   1.000
_cell.length_b   1.000
_cell.length_c   1.000
_cell.angle_alpha   90.00
_cell.angle_beta   90.00
_cell.angle_gamma   90.00
#
_symmetry.space_group_name_H-M   'P 1'
#
loop_
_entity.id
_entity.type
_entity.pdbx_description
1 polymer ?
#
loop_
_entity_poly.entity_id
_entity_poly.type
_entity_poly.pdbx_seq_one_letter_code
_entity_poly.pdbx_strand_id
1 'polypeptide(L)'
;MHSEVVVVMDPIGSIRIAKDSTFAMLLEAQRRGLRISYVVPGGLSVADGIAQARLAPLTVRDDPADWYELGPESHRALGPGDLVLMRKDPPVDAEFVHDTQILTLAQRAGARVVNDPQGLRDMNEKLAALEFPQCCPPSLVSREAAALKAFVQEHGEAVVKPLDGMGGRSIFRTRVGDPNLNVILETLTGGNRSLVVAQRYLPEIVDGDKRILLVDGEPVDYCLARIPQGDEFRGNLAAGGRGEGRPLTERDRWIAAQVGPELKRRGMVFVGLDVIGDWLTEVNVTSPTCIRELDAQFGLNIAGLLFDALERQAGQPHAAGQ
;
A
#
# COMPACT_ATOMS: atom_id res chain seq x y z
N MET A 1 22.49 13.84 -1.73
CA MET A 1 21.18 14.44 -1.43
C MET A 1 20.35 14.39 -2.70
N HIS A 2 19.08 14.00 -2.61
CA HIS A 2 18.16 14.04 -3.75
C HIS A 2 17.82 15.51 -4.06
N SER A 3 17.76 15.86 -5.34
CA SER A 3 17.41 17.22 -5.79
C SER A 3 16.01 17.29 -6.40
N GLU A 4 15.39 16.14 -6.65
CA GLU A 4 14.12 16.02 -7.35
C GLU A 4 13.35 14.78 -6.89
N VAL A 5 12.05 14.96 -6.66
CA VAL A 5 11.08 13.88 -6.45
C VAL A 5 10.37 13.62 -7.77
N VAL A 6 10.46 12.39 -8.27
CA VAL A 6 9.68 11.93 -9.43
C VAL A 6 8.53 11.06 -8.89
N VAL A 7 7.29 11.51 -9.00
CA VAL A 7 6.14 10.73 -8.53
C VAL A 7 5.47 10.03 -9.71
N VAL A 8 5.36 8.70 -9.63
CA VAL A 8 4.56 7.88 -10.53
C VAL A 8 3.23 7.62 -9.83
N MET A 9 2.16 8.30 -10.24
CA MET A 9 0.83 8.15 -9.62
C MET A 9 -0.29 8.33 -10.63
N ASP A 10 -1.46 7.78 -10.32
CA ASP A 10 -2.70 7.98 -11.07
C ASP A 10 -3.02 9.48 -11.29
N PRO A 11 -3.92 9.84 -12.24
CA PRO A 11 -4.20 11.23 -12.61
C PRO A 11 -4.41 12.17 -11.41
N ILE A 12 -3.46 13.09 -11.17
CA ILE A 12 -3.49 14.03 -10.04
C ILE A 12 -4.74 14.93 -10.05
N GLY A 13 -5.32 15.19 -11.22
CA GLY A 13 -6.57 15.95 -11.34
C GLY A 13 -7.83 15.22 -10.86
N SER A 14 -7.73 13.95 -10.47
CA SER A 14 -8.87 13.15 -9.99
C SER A 14 -8.85 12.82 -8.50
N ILE A 15 -7.79 13.23 -7.79
CA ILE A 15 -7.60 12.88 -6.39
C ILE A 15 -8.51 13.67 -5.47
N ARG A 16 -8.67 13.19 -4.24
CA ARG A 16 -9.28 13.95 -3.13
C ARG A 16 -8.18 14.39 -2.18
N ILE A 17 -7.72 15.63 -2.31
CA ILE A 17 -6.55 16.14 -1.57
C ILE A 17 -6.66 16.02 -0.04
N ALA A 18 -7.89 16.00 0.50
CA ALA A 18 -8.14 15.80 1.93
C ALA A 18 -7.89 14.36 2.43
N LYS A 19 -7.72 13.40 1.52
CA LYS A 19 -7.50 11.97 1.84
C LYS A 19 -6.25 11.38 1.17
N ASP A 20 -5.69 12.09 0.21
CA ASP A 20 -4.60 11.59 -0.63
C ASP A 20 -3.24 11.69 0.08
N SER A 21 -2.67 10.53 0.42
CA SER A 21 -1.35 10.45 1.05
C SER A 21 -0.22 10.87 0.11
N THR A 22 -0.35 10.61 -1.19
CA THR A 22 0.67 11.00 -2.17
C THR A 22 0.74 12.53 -2.23
N PHE A 23 -0.40 13.21 -2.23
CA PHE A 23 -0.48 14.67 -2.15
C PHE A 23 0.17 15.24 -0.90
N ALA A 24 -0.02 14.60 0.27
CA ALA A 24 0.69 14.98 1.50
C ALA A 24 2.23 14.91 1.33
N MET A 25 2.73 13.87 0.67
CA MET A 25 4.15 13.72 0.35
C MET A 25 4.65 14.81 -0.61
N LEU A 26 3.84 15.21 -1.59
CA LEU A 26 4.20 16.26 -2.54
C LEU A 26 4.26 17.64 -1.88
N LEU A 27 3.30 17.95 -0.99
CA LEU A 27 3.33 19.18 -0.20
C LEU A 27 4.60 19.25 0.67
N GLU A 28 4.96 18.14 1.31
CA GLU A 28 6.18 18.06 2.13
C GLU A 28 7.45 18.18 1.28
N ALA A 29 7.51 17.53 0.11
CA ALA A 29 8.63 17.65 -0.82
C ALA A 29 8.86 19.12 -1.23
N GLN A 30 7.79 19.82 -1.59
CA GLN A 30 7.83 21.24 -1.95
C GLN A 30 8.25 22.11 -0.77
N ARG A 31 7.76 21.82 0.45
CA ARG A 31 8.17 22.51 1.68
C ARG A 31 9.67 22.38 1.97
N ARG A 32 10.27 21.24 1.59
CA ARG A 32 11.73 20.99 1.66
C ARG A 32 12.51 21.62 0.51
N GLY A 33 11.85 22.29 -0.44
CA GLY A 33 12.49 22.92 -1.60
C GLY A 33 12.93 21.93 -2.68
N LEU A 34 12.43 20.70 -2.66
CA LEU A 34 12.70 19.72 -3.71
C LEU A 34 11.89 20.07 -4.96
N ARG A 35 12.50 19.90 -6.14
CA ARG A 35 11.76 19.93 -7.40
C ARG A 35 10.87 18.70 -7.49
N ILE A 36 9.69 18.83 -8.06
CA ILE A 36 8.75 17.72 -8.23
C ILE A 36 8.47 17.54 -9.71
N SER A 37 8.54 16.29 -10.16
CA SER A 37 8.19 15.87 -11.51
C SER A 37 7.14 14.78 -11.45
N TYR A 38 6.11 14.93 -12.27
CA TYR A 38 4.95 14.05 -12.32
C TYR A 38 5.01 13.10 -13.51
N VAL A 39 4.75 11.81 -13.26
CA VAL A 39 4.66 10.76 -14.27
C VAL A 39 3.31 10.06 -14.11
N VAL A 40 2.51 10.06 -15.18
CA VAL A 40 1.27 9.26 -15.27
C VAL A 40 1.65 7.81 -15.61
N PRO A 41 0.96 6.77 -15.09
CA PRO A 41 1.13 5.39 -15.53
C PRO A 41 1.14 5.25 -17.07
N GLY A 42 2.06 4.42 -17.57
CA GLY A 42 2.38 4.34 -19.00
C GLY A 42 3.35 5.43 -19.50
N GLY A 43 3.80 6.33 -18.63
CA GLY A 43 4.84 7.32 -18.90
C GLY A 43 6.27 6.81 -18.72
N LEU A 44 6.46 5.60 -18.17
CA LEU A 44 7.76 4.96 -18.03
C LEU A 44 8.11 4.19 -19.31
N SER A 45 9.39 4.21 -19.71
CA SER A 45 9.87 3.49 -20.89
C SER A 45 11.33 3.06 -20.73
N VAL A 46 11.78 2.17 -21.61
CA VAL A 46 13.19 1.78 -21.72
C VAL A 46 13.65 2.01 -23.16
N ALA A 47 14.76 2.72 -23.32
CA ALA A 47 15.45 2.87 -24.59
C ALA A 47 16.91 2.47 -24.40
N ASP A 48 17.39 1.49 -25.18
CA ASP A 48 18.77 0.99 -25.13
C ASP A 48 19.25 0.60 -23.72
N GLY A 49 18.35 -0.02 -22.93
CA GLY A 49 18.63 -0.44 -21.56
C GLY A 49 18.58 0.68 -20.51
N ILE A 50 18.25 1.91 -20.92
CA ILE A 50 18.14 3.08 -20.04
C ILE A 50 16.67 3.33 -19.70
N ALA A 51 16.35 3.38 -18.41
CA ALA A 51 15.03 3.77 -17.92
C ALA A 51 14.80 5.27 -18.16
N GLN A 52 13.67 5.60 -18.77
CA GLN A 52 13.24 6.94 -19.09
C GLN A 52 11.81 7.17 -18.60
N ALA A 53 11.45 8.44 -18.44
CA ALA A 53 10.10 8.85 -18.13
C ALA A 53 9.68 10.05 -18.98
N ARG A 54 8.42 10.03 -19.44
CA ARG A 54 7.68 11.23 -19.82
C ARG A 54 7.18 11.90 -18.54
N LEU A 55 7.68 13.09 -18.27
CA LEU A 55 7.39 13.82 -17.04
C LEU A 55 7.06 15.29 -17.28
N ALA A 56 6.28 15.85 -16.36
CA ALA A 56 5.99 17.29 -16.31
C ALA A 56 6.41 17.84 -14.93
N PRO A 57 7.07 19.01 -14.86
CA PRO A 57 7.26 19.71 -13.60
C PRO A 57 5.93 19.92 -12.90
N LEU A 58 5.88 19.69 -11.59
CA LEU A 58 4.65 19.77 -10.80
C LEU A 58 4.82 20.76 -9.65
N THR A 59 3.85 21.66 -9.51
CA THR A 59 3.65 22.49 -8.32
C THR A 59 2.34 22.07 -7.66
N VAL A 60 2.32 21.96 -6.33
CA VAL A 60 1.11 21.59 -5.57
C VAL A 60 0.73 22.67 -4.57
N ARG A 61 -0.56 22.83 -4.32
CA ARG A 61 -1.12 23.83 -3.39
C ARG A 61 -2.23 23.18 -2.59
N ASP A 62 -2.27 23.38 -1.28
CA ASP A 62 -3.33 22.81 -0.44
C ASP A 62 -4.64 23.62 -0.57
N ASP A 63 -5.19 23.64 -1.78
CA ASP A 63 -6.39 24.37 -2.19
C ASP A 63 -7.31 23.44 -3.01
N PRO A 64 -8.51 23.08 -2.50
CA PRO A 64 -9.46 22.23 -3.22
C PRO A 64 -9.94 22.78 -4.58
N ALA A 65 -9.72 24.05 -4.91
CA ALA A 65 -10.09 24.64 -6.19
C ALA A 65 -8.94 24.62 -7.22
N ASP A 66 -7.70 24.56 -6.78
CA ASP A 66 -6.51 24.69 -7.62
C ASP A 66 -5.29 24.00 -6.99
N TRP A 67 -5.39 22.68 -6.82
CA TRP A 67 -4.40 21.94 -6.03
C TRP A 67 -3.11 21.59 -6.76
N TYR A 68 -3.05 21.78 -8.07
CA TYR A 68 -1.87 21.41 -8.86
C TYR A 68 -1.71 22.25 -10.13
N GLU A 69 -0.46 22.34 -10.57
CA GLU A 69 -0.09 22.93 -11.86
C GLU A 69 1.01 22.10 -12.50
N LEU A 70 0.80 21.77 -13.78
CA LEU A 70 1.76 21.03 -14.59
C LEU A 70 2.46 21.98 -15.56
N GLY A 71 3.79 21.92 -15.57
CA GLY A 71 4.63 22.54 -16.58
C GLY A 71 4.63 21.77 -17.91
N PRO A 72 5.43 22.23 -18.89
CA PRO A 72 5.56 21.54 -20.17
C PRO A 72 6.16 20.15 -19.99
N GLU A 73 5.59 19.17 -20.70
CA GLU A 73 6.10 17.80 -20.69
C GLU A 73 7.51 17.72 -21.31
N SER A 74 8.30 16.79 -20.79
CA SER A 74 9.62 16.45 -21.29
C SER A 74 9.88 14.95 -21.14
N HIS A 75 10.88 14.45 -21.87
CA HIS A 75 11.37 13.08 -21.72
C HIS A 75 12.81 13.11 -21.24
N ARG A 76 13.12 12.36 -20.18
CA ARG A 76 14.52 12.17 -19.74
C ARG A 76 14.75 10.82 -19.10
N ALA A 77 16.03 10.45 -19.02
CA ALA A 77 16.46 9.30 -18.22
C ALA A 77 16.24 9.55 -16.73
N LEU A 78 15.92 8.48 -16.00
CA LEU A 78 15.90 8.44 -14.55
C LEU A 78 17.27 7.99 -14.04
N GLY A 79 17.80 8.64 -13.00
CA GLY A 79 19.17 8.35 -12.55
C GLY A 79 19.58 9.07 -11.25
N PRO A 80 20.89 9.33 -11.07
CA PRO A 80 21.42 9.88 -9.83
C PRO A 80 20.76 11.21 -9.45
N GLY A 81 20.34 11.33 -8.20
CA GLY A 81 19.67 12.52 -7.68
C GLY A 81 18.14 12.46 -7.72
N ASP A 82 17.57 11.51 -8.47
CA ASP A 82 16.12 11.26 -8.47
C ASP A 82 15.70 10.42 -7.24
N LEU A 83 14.65 10.88 -6.57
CA LEU A 83 13.85 10.09 -5.63
C LEU A 83 12.52 9.76 -6.32
N VAL A 84 12.35 8.52 -6.77
CA VAL A 84 11.14 8.06 -7.44
C VAL A 84 10.15 7.50 -6.42
N LEU A 85 8.98 8.11 -6.27
CA LEU A 85 7.89 7.58 -5.47
C LEU A 85 6.94 6.80 -6.38
N MET A 86 6.94 5.47 -6.27
CA MET A 86 5.98 4.61 -6.97
C MET A 86 4.68 4.56 -6.16
N ARG A 87 3.70 5.36 -6.57
CA ARG A 87 2.45 5.63 -5.86
C ARG A 87 1.21 5.37 -6.72
N LYS A 88 1.37 4.53 -7.75
CA LYS A 88 0.25 3.99 -8.53
C LYS A 88 -0.60 3.10 -7.62
N ASP A 89 -1.91 3.31 -7.64
CA ASP A 89 -2.84 2.47 -6.90
C ASP A 89 -2.92 1.05 -7.51
N PRO A 90 -3.21 0.01 -6.71
CA PRO A 90 -3.51 -1.32 -7.25
C PRO A 90 -4.67 -1.31 -8.27
N PRO A 91 -4.86 -2.39 -9.05
CA PRO A 91 -4.30 -3.73 -8.88
C PRO A 91 -2.80 -3.82 -9.21
N VAL A 92 -2.13 -4.80 -8.61
CA VAL A 92 -0.79 -5.24 -9.06
C VAL A 92 -0.99 -6.17 -10.25
N ASP A 93 -1.17 -5.58 -11.42
CA ASP A 93 -1.33 -6.29 -12.69
C ASP A 93 0.00 -6.42 -13.45
N ALA A 94 -0.06 -6.95 -14.67
CA ALA A 94 1.14 -7.10 -15.51
C ALA A 94 1.83 -5.76 -15.78
N GLU A 95 1.07 -4.68 -15.97
CA GLU A 95 1.63 -3.36 -16.25
C GLU A 95 2.29 -2.75 -15.02
N PHE A 96 1.71 -2.93 -13.83
CA PHE A 96 2.38 -2.57 -12.56
C PHE A 96 3.71 -3.32 -12.45
N VAL A 97 3.74 -4.63 -12.74
CA VAL A 97 4.98 -5.43 -12.70
C VAL A 97 5.99 -4.92 -13.73
N HIS A 98 5.58 -4.60 -14.95
CA HIS A 98 6.46 -4.02 -15.97
C HIS A 98 7.05 -2.69 -15.50
N ASP A 99 6.23 -1.79 -14.95
CA ASP A 99 6.69 -0.51 -14.39
C ASP A 99 7.77 -0.74 -13.32
N THR A 100 7.60 -1.72 -12.42
CA THR A 100 8.66 -2.05 -11.44
C THR A 100 9.95 -2.57 -12.07
N GLN A 101 9.89 -3.25 -13.21
CA GLN A 101 11.08 -3.72 -13.92
C GLN A 101 11.84 -2.55 -14.55
N ILE A 102 11.12 -1.58 -15.12
CA ILE A 102 11.70 -0.32 -15.61
C ILE A 102 12.34 0.46 -14.45
N LEU A 103 11.64 0.58 -13.33
CA LEU A 103 12.16 1.23 -12.13
C LEU A 103 13.38 0.50 -11.53
N THR A 104 13.49 -0.82 -11.72
CA THR A 104 14.70 -1.57 -11.35
C THR A 104 15.92 -1.11 -12.17
N LEU A 105 15.73 -0.79 -13.46
CA LEU A 105 16.80 -0.22 -14.29
C LEU A 105 17.18 1.20 -13.85
N ALA A 106 16.19 2.04 -13.50
CA ALA A 106 16.44 3.37 -12.94
C ALA A 106 17.22 3.27 -11.62
N GLN A 107 16.86 2.32 -10.75
CA GLN A 107 17.56 2.07 -9.50
C GLN A 107 19.01 1.66 -9.71
N ARG A 108 19.28 0.77 -10.68
CA ARG A 108 20.65 0.39 -11.08
C ARG A 108 21.45 1.56 -11.65
N ALA A 109 20.79 2.51 -12.31
CA ALA A 109 21.41 3.73 -12.81
C ALA A 109 21.66 4.79 -11.72
N GLY A 110 21.26 4.53 -10.47
CA GLY A 110 21.52 5.40 -9.31
C GLY A 110 20.33 6.25 -8.87
N ALA A 111 19.15 6.09 -9.48
CA ALA A 111 17.92 6.61 -8.89
C ALA A 111 17.59 5.85 -7.60
N ARG A 112 16.86 6.48 -6.69
CA ARG A 112 16.30 5.79 -5.54
C ARG A 112 14.81 5.64 -5.73
N VAL A 113 14.29 4.41 -5.63
CA VAL A 113 12.87 4.14 -5.80
C VAL A 113 12.24 3.74 -4.47
N VAL A 114 11.06 4.28 -4.17
CA VAL A 114 10.32 4.06 -2.94
C VAL A 114 8.88 3.63 -3.29
N ASN A 115 8.43 2.44 -2.91
CA ASN A 115 9.20 1.35 -2.30
C ASN A 115 10.14 0.64 -3.31
N ASP A 116 11.02 -0.25 -2.83
CA ASP A 116 11.92 -1.03 -3.68
C ASP A 116 11.14 -1.80 -4.78
N PRO A 117 11.50 -1.69 -6.07
CA PRO A 117 10.73 -2.29 -7.15
C PRO A 117 10.73 -3.82 -7.13
N GLN A 118 11.79 -4.46 -6.63
CA GLN A 118 11.81 -5.91 -6.47
C GLN A 118 10.91 -6.33 -5.31
N GLY A 119 11.01 -5.66 -4.16
CA GLY A 119 10.12 -5.95 -3.04
C GLY A 119 8.64 -5.77 -3.38
N LEU A 120 8.29 -4.79 -4.22
CA LEU A 120 6.92 -4.62 -4.73
C LEU A 120 6.42 -5.83 -5.55
N ARG A 121 7.29 -6.54 -6.28
CA ARG A 121 6.93 -7.76 -7.01
C ARG A 121 6.84 -8.97 -6.10
N ASP A 122 7.74 -9.04 -5.12
CA ASP A 122 7.88 -10.20 -4.24
C ASP A 122 6.82 -10.19 -3.13
N MET A 123 6.29 -9.02 -2.74
CA MET A 123 5.35 -8.85 -1.63
C MET A 123 3.91 -8.57 -2.10
N ASN A 124 3.18 -9.62 -2.46
CA ASN A 124 1.73 -9.50 -2.60
C ASN A 124 1.08 -9.17 -1.25
N GLU A 125 0.19 -8.18 -1.21
CA GLU A 125 -0.30 -7.58 0.05
C GLU A 125 -1.01 -8.57 1.00
N LYS A 126 -1.60 -9.65 0.45
CA LYS A 126 -2.25 -10.70 1.26
C LYS A 126 -1.30 -11.86 1.59
N LEU A 127 -0.45 -12.29 0.65
CA LEU A 127 0.52 -13.35 0.93
C LEU A 127 1.62 -12.89 1.88
N ALA A 128 2.05 -11.63 1.78
CA ALA A 128 3.07 -11.04 2.64
C ALA A 128 2.70 -11.11 4.13
N ALA A 129 1.42 -10.94 4.47
CA ALA A 129 0.94 -11.11 5.84
C ALA A 129 1.21 -12.54 6.36
N LEU A 130 1.03 -13.55 5.51
CA LEU A 130 1.17 -14.96 5.88
C LEU A 130 2.62 -15.41 6.10
N GLU A 131 3.60 -14.58 5.76
CA GLU A 131 4.98 -14.76 6.19
C GLU A 131 5.16 -14.56 7.71
N PHE A 132 4.15 -13.96 8.36
CA PHE A 132 4.08 -13.74 9.82
C PHE A 132 2.88 -14.48 10.42
N PRO A 133 2.85 -15.82 10.38
CA PRO A 133 1.68 -16.60 10.83
C PRO A 133 1.33 -16.36 12.31
N GLN A 134 2.31 -15.99 13.15
CA GLN A 134 2.10 -15.61 14.56
C GLN A 134 1.29 -14.32 14.74
N CYS A 135 1.19 -13.50 13.70
CA CYS A 135 0.41 -12.26 13.68
C CYS A 135 -0.97 -12.45 13.04
N CYS A 136 -1.15 -13.49 12.23
CA CYS A 136 -2.32 -13.68 11.37
C CYS A 136 -3.37 -14.60 12.02
N PRO A 137 -4.66 -14.39 11.73
CA PRO A 137 -5.67 -15.35 12.10
C PRO A 137 -5.52 -16.62 11.24
N PRO A 138 -6.14 -17.75 11.62
CA PRO A 138 -6.20 -18.93 10.76
C PRO A 138 -6.63 -18.55 9.35
N SER A 139 -5.83 -18.95 8.36
CA SER A 139 -5.97 -18.58 6.96
C SER A 139 -5.56 -19.73 6.05
N LEU A 140 -6.25 -19.88 4.93
CA LEU A 140 -5.93 -20.79 3.84
C LEU A 140 -5.88 -20.01 2.53
N VAL A 141 -4.84 -20.23 1.72
CA VAL A 141 -4.80 -19.77 0.33
C VAL A 141 -4.84 -20.98 -0.58
N SER A 142 -5.86 -21.06 -1.41
CA SER A 142 -6.03 -22.20 -2.32
C SER A 142 -6.78 -21.81 -3.58
N ARG A 143 -6.56 -22.59 -4.64
CA ARG A 143 -7.41 -22.58 -5.84
C ARG A 143 -8.53 -23.62 -5.73
N GLU A 144 -8.41 -24.57 -4.82
CA GLU A 144 -9.33 -25.69 -4.70
C GLU A 144 -10.56 -25.31 -3.86
N ALA A 145 -11.71 -25.18 -4.51
CA ALA A 145 -12.97 -24.86 -3.84
C ALA A 145 -13.33 -25.86 -2.71
N ALA A 146 -12.97 -27.14 -2.84
CA ALA A 146 -13.20 -28.14 -1.80
C ALA A 146 -12.40 -27.85 -0.52
N ALA A 147 -11.11 -27.49 -0.64
CA ALA A 147 -10.26 -27.12 0.48
C ALA A 147 -10.78 -25.83 1.16
N LEU A 148 -11.17 -24.83 0.37
CA LEU A 148 -11.74 -23.58 0.89
C LEU A 148 -13.06 -23.83 1.64
N LYS A 149 -13.91 -24.73 1.11
CA LYS A 149 -15.15 -25.13 1.77
C LYS A 149 -14.90 -25.88 3.07
N ALA A 150 -13.91 -26.79 3.09
CA ALA A 150 -13.51 -27.51 4.30
C ALA A 150 -13.00 -26.55 5.38
N PHE A 151 -12.24 -25.53 4.99
CA PHE A 151 -11.80 -24.46 5.90
C PHE A 151 -12.97 -23.70 6.53
N VAL A 152 -14.01 -23.35 5.74
CA VAL A 152 -15.23 -22.72 6.28
C VAL A 152 -15.95 -23.66 7.25
N GLN A 153 -15.97 -24.96 6.97
CA GLN A 153 -16.56 -25.97 7.87
C GLN A 153 -15.81 -26.08 9.19
N GLU A 154 -14.48 -26.05 9.17
CA GLU A 154 -13.64 -26.12 10.36
C GLU A 154 -13.80 -24.90 11.26
N HIS A 155 -13.83 -23.69 10.68
CA HIS A 155 -13.83 -22.44 11.44
C HIS A 155 -15.22 -21.85 11.69
N GLY A 156 -16.29 -22.43 11.12
CA GLY A 156 -17.66 -21.99 11.28
C GLY A 156 -18.03 -20.75 10.45
N GLU A 157 -17.19 -19.71 10.48
CA GLU A 157 -17.37 -18.46 9.75
C GLU A 157 -16.03 -17.92 9.21
N ALA A 158 -16.06 -17.45 7.97
CA ALA A 158 -14.87 -16.99 7.27
C ALA A 158 -15.14 -15.78 6.37
N VAL A 159 -14.07 -15.06 6.07
CA VAL A 159 -14.00 -14.11 4.96
C VAL A 159 -13.25 -14.76 3.82
N VAL A 160 -13.83 -14.76 2.62
CA VAL A 160 -13.19 -15.21 1.39
C VAL A 160 -13.00 -14.03 0.44
N LYS A 161 -11.78 -13.87 -0.07
CA LYS A 161 -11.39 -12.73 -0.91
C LYS A 161 -10.37 -13.12 -1.98
N PRO A 162 -10.37 -12.47 -3.17
CA PRO A 162 -9.35 -12.70 -4.17
C PRO A 162 -7.99 -12.18 -3.69
N LEU A 163 -6.91 -12.70 -4.28
CA LEU A 163 -5.56 -12.27 -3.93
C LEU A 163 -5.30 -10.80 -4.34
N ASP A 164 -5.68 -10.44 -5.57
CA ASP A 164 -5.26 -9.19 -6.21
C ASP A 164 -6.30 -8.05 -6.12
N GLY A 165 -7.36 -8.25 -5.32
CA GLY A 165 -8.38 -7.21 -5.07
C GLY A 165 -7.92 -6.19 -4.03
N MET A 166 -8.31 -4.93 -4.19
CA MET A 166 -8.08 -3.85 -3.21
C MET A 166 -9.41 -3.19 -2.78
N GLY A 167 -9.37 -2.44 -1.67
CA GLY A 167 -10.46 -1.53 -1.27
C GLY A 167 -11.80 -2.22 -0.98
N GLY A 168 -11.78 -3.49 -0.56
CA GLY A 168 -13.00 -4.22 -0.22
C GLY A 168 -13.70 -4.91 -1.39
N ARG A 169 -13.16 -4.85 -2.62
CA ARG A 169 -13.78 -5.49 -3.79
C ARG A 169 -13.75 -7.02 -3.67
N SER A 170 -14.89 -7.65 -3.96
CA SER A 170 -15.06 -9.11 -3.94
C SER A 170 -14.66 -9.77 -2.62
N ILE A 171 -14.89 -9.09 -1.50
CA ILE A 171 -14.75 -9.66 -0.16
C ILE A 171 -16.12 -10.18 0.26
N PHE A 172 -16.20 -11.47 0.61
CA PHE A 172 -17.44 -12.10 1.06
C PHE A 172 -17.26 -12.66 2.45
N ARG A 173 -18.21 -12.35 3.35
CA ARG A 173 -18.40 -13.08 4.60
C ARG A 173 -19.30 -14.28 4.31
N THR A 174 -18.87 -15.46 4.73
CA THR A 174 -19.63 -16.71 4.56
C THR A 174 -19.50 -17.59 5.79
N ARG A 175 -20.40 -18.55 5.95
CA ARG A 175 -20.48 -19.43 7.12
C ARG A 175 -20.94 -20.82 6.75
N VAL A 176 -20.82 -21.74 7.70
CA VAL A 176 -21.42 -23.08 7.57
C VAL A 176 -22.93 -22.96 7.32
N GLY A 177 -23.38 -23.63 6.26
CA GLY A 177 -24.79 -23.62 5.84
C GLY A 177 -25.21 -22.41 5.00
N ASP A 178 -24.29 -21.51 4.63
CA ASP A 178 -24.57 -20.43 3.68
C ASP A 178 -24.95 -21.03 2.30
N PRO A 179 -26.17 -20.77 1.79
CA PRO A 179 -26.62 -21.31 0.50
C PRO A 179 -25.75 -20.85 -0.67
N ASN A 180 -25.03 -19.73 -0.51
CA ASN A 180 -24.19 -19.14 -1.55
C ASN A 180 -22.73 -19.57 -1.49
N LEU A 181 -22.30 -20.35 -0.48
CA LEU A 181 -20.89 -20.69 -0.30
C LEU A 181 -20.26 -21.28 -1.57
N ASN A 182 -20.92 -22.25 -2.21
CA ASN A 182 -20.35 -22.89 -3.40
C ASN A 182 -20.19 -21.91 -4.57
N VAL A 183 -21.18 -21.05 -4.83
CA VAL A 183 -21.13 -20.09 -5.95
C VAL A 183 -20.15 -18.95 -5.68
N ILE A 184 -20.00 -18.51 -4.41
CA ILE A 184 -18.97 -17.55 -4.01
C ILE A 184 -17.59 -18.13 -4.33
N LEU A 185 -17.32 -19.36 -3.90
CA LEU A 185 -16.03 -20.02 -4.14
C LEU A 185 -15.78 -20.26 -5.62
N GLU A 186 -16.77 -20.72 -6.39
CA GLU A 186 -16.67 -20.88 -7.84
C GLU A 186 -16.34 -19.56 -8.55
N THR A 187 -17.01 -18.48 -8.17
CA THR A 187 -16.80 -17.14 -8.72
C THR A 187 -15.40 -16.63 -8.41
N LEU A 188 -14.96 -16.71 -7.15
CA LEU A 188 -13.66 -16.21 -6.72
C LEU A 188 -12.50 -17.04 -7.27
N THR A 189 -12.63 -18.37 -7.31
CA THR A 189 -11.60 -19.24 -7.88
C THR A 189 -11.61 -19.20 -9.42
N GLY A 190 -12.65 -18.65 -10.03
CA GLY A 190 -12.84 -18.66 -11.48
C GLY A 190 -12.76 -20.08 -12.04
N GLY A 191 -13.37 -21.06 -11.37
CA GLY A 191 -13.26 -22.48 -11.72
C GLY A 191 -11.87 -23.07 -11.44
N ASN A 192 -11.35 -22.87 -10.21
CA ASN A 192 -10.03 -23.34 -9.75
C ASN A 192 -8.80 -22.79 -10.50
N ARG A 193 -8.93 -21.64 -11.18
CA ARG A 193 -7.83 -20.99 -11.91
C ARG A 193 -7.11 -19.93 -11.08
N SER A 194 -7.81 -19.30 -10.15
CA SER A 194 -7.33 -18.18 -9.35
C SER A 194 -7.20 -18.55 -7.88
N LEU A 195 -6.17 -18.03 -7.21
CA LEU A 195 -5.99 -18.18 -5.77
C LEU A 195 -7.03 -17.34 -5.02
N VAL A 196 -7.58 -17.92 -3.96
CA VAL A 196 -8.50 -17.27 -3.03
C VAL A 196 -7.93 -17.41 -1.64
N VAL A 197 -8.02 -16.33 -0.86
CA VAL A 197 -7.72 -16.33 0.57
C VAL A 197 -9.02 -16.57 1.31
N ALA A 198 -9.08 -17.64 2.10
CA ALA A 198 -10.08 -17.86 3.14
C ALA A 198 -9.45 -17.57 4.50
N GLN A 199 -10.10 -16.75 5.32
CA GLN A 199 -9.58 -16.33 6.61
C GLN A 199 -10.70 -16.42 7.64
N ARG A 200 -10.42 -16.91 8.86
CA ARG A 200 -11.41 -16.95 9.95
C ARG A 200 -12.01 -15.56 10.13
N TYR A 201 -13.34 -15.47 10.23
CA TYR A 201 -14.00 -14.19 10.46
C TYR A 201 -13.63 -13.61 11.84
N LEU A 202 -13.37 -12.31 11.85
CA LEU A 202 -12.95 -11.56 13.04
C LEU A 202 -14.09 -10.62 13.45
N PRO A 203 -14.87 -10.95 14.50
CA PRO A 203 -15.98 -10.11 14.95
C PRO A 203 -15.53 -8.71 15.40
N GLU A 204 -14.26 -8.54 15.79
CA GLU A 204 -13.64 -7.28 16.17
C GLU A 204 -13.62 -6.23 15.05
N ILE A 205 -13.99 -6.61 13.80
CA ILE A 205 -14.17 -5.65 12.69
C ILE A 205 -15.19 -4.55 13.02
N VAL A 206 -16.11 -4.79 13.94
CA VAL A 206 -17.06 -3.76 14.43
C VAL A 206 -16.36 -2.58 15.09
N ASP A 207 -15.18 -2.80 15.67
CA ASP A 207 -14.34 -1.77 16.29
C ASP A 207 -13.42 -1.07 15.28
N GLY A 208 -13.41 -1.57 14.05
CA GLY A 208 -12.72 -1.02 12.90
C GLY A 208 -11.51 -1.82 12.45
N ASP A 209 -11.25 -1.75 11.15
CA ASP A 209 -10.03 -2.26 10.53
C ASP A 209 -8.94 -1.18 10.65
N LYS A 210 -7.98 -1.38 11.55
CA LYS A 210 -6.92 -0.41 11.87
C LYS A 210 -5.88 -0.37 10.76
N ARG A 211 -5.67 0.81 10.17
CA ARG A 211 -4.52 1.12 9.32
C ARG A 211 -3.37 1.63 10.19
N ILE A 212 -2.32 0.83 10.35
CA ILE A 212 -1.07 1.22 11.00
C ILE A 212 -0.06 1.56 9.92
N LEU A 213 0.47 2.78 9.92
CA LEU A 213 1.51 3.18 8.97
C LEU A 213 2.90 2.89 9.54
N LEU A 214 3.77 2.33 8.71
CA LEU A 214 5.19 2.17 9.01
C LEU A 214 6.02 3.04 8.08
N VAL A 215 7.01 3.68 8.67
CA VAL A 215 8.05 4.46 7.99
C VAL A 215 9.39 3.83 8.32
N ASP A 216 10.06 3.27 7.32
CA ASP A 216 11.38 2.62 7.44
C ASP A 216 11.43 1.51 8.51
N GLY A 217 10.34 0.73 8.57
CA GLY A 217 10.15 -0.36 9.54
C GLY A 217 9.63 0.08 10.92
N GLU A 218 9.50 1.38 11.18
CA GLU A 218 9.03 1.90 12.46
C GLU A 218 7.56 2.33 12.38
N PRO A 219 6.70 1.96 13.33
CA PRO A 219 5.30 2.36 13.32
C PRO A 219 5.11 3.83 13.70
N VAL A 220 4.19 4.53 13.02
CA VAL A 220 3.63 5.80 13.50
C VAL A 220 2.83 5.53 14.78
N ASP A 221 2.92 6.41 15.78
CA ASP A 221 2.30 6.22 17.10
C ASP A 221 0.76 6.10 17.12
N TYR A 222 0.12 6.39 15.99
CA TYR A 222 -1.32 6.36 15.80
C TYR A 222 -1.69 5.51 14.60
N CYS A 223 -2.83 4.84 14.70
CA CYS A 223 -3.50 4.16 13.59
C CYS A 223 -4.83 4.83 13.26
N LEU A 224 -5.34 4.59 12.06
CA LEU A 224 -6.69 4.97 11.69
C LEU A 224 -7.58 3.73 11.73
N ALA A 225 -8.45 3.62 12.74
CA ALA A 225 -9.49 2.60 12.78
C ALA A 225 -10.56 2.96 11.73
N ARG A 226 -10.76 2.09 10.74
CA ARG A 226 -11.74 2.29 9.68
C ARG A 226 -12.97 1.46 10.00
N ILE A 227 -13.98 2.12 10.55
CA ILE A 227 -15.15 1.49 11.16
C ILE A 227 -16.24 1.32 10.09
N PRO A 228 -16.77 0.09 9.88
CA PRO A 228 -17.88 -0.13 8.96
C PRO A 228 -19.11 0.73 9.32
N GLN A 229 -19.95 1.06 8.34
CA GLN A 229 -21.11 1.93 8.53
C GLN A 229 -22.38 1.30 7.93
N GLY A 230 -23.52 1.46 8.59
CA GLY A 230 -24.80 0.90 8.13
C GLY A 230 -24.80 -0.63 8.07
N ASP A 231 -25.32 -1.18 6.98
CA ASP A 231 -25.38 -2.64 6.73
C ASP A 231 -24.09 -3.20 6.08
N GLU A 232 -23.06 -2.36 5.92
CA GLU A 232 -21.77 -2.75 5.34
C GLU A 232 -20.86 -3.36 6.42
N PHE A 233 -20.25 -4.52 6.15
CA PHE A 233 -19.32 -5.17 7.08
C PHE A 233 -17.86 -4.83 6.81
N ARG A 234 -17.55 -4.24 5.66
CA ARG A 234 -16.19 -3.81 5.28
C ARG A 234 -15.84 -2.48 5.93
N GLY A 235 -14.67 -2.40 6.55
CA GLY A 235 -14.20 -1.18 7.22
C GLY A 235 -13.60 -0.14 6.26
N ASN A 236 -13.18 -0.52 5.05
CA ASN A 236 -12.38 0.35 4.17
C ASN A 236 -13.05 1.71 3.89
N LEU A 237 -12.27 2.81 3.93
CA LEU A 237 -12.77 4.16 3.61
C LEU A 237 -13.34 4.24 2.18
N ALA A 238 -12.80 3.46 1.25
CA ALA A 238 -13.30 3.37 -0.13
C ALA A 238 -14.71 2.76 -0.22
N ALA A 239 -15.11 1.97 0.79
CA ALA A 239 -16.45 1.38 0.91
C ALA A 239 -17.39 2.25 1.79
N GLY A 240 -16.97 3.44 2.22
CA GLY A 240 -17.78 4.34 3.04
C GLY A 240 -17.53 4.26 4.55
N GLY A 241 -16.52 3.53 5.00
CA GLY A 241 -16.15 3.46 6.42
C GLY A 241 -15.79 4.82 7.03
N ARG A 242 -16.04 4.97 8.34
CA ARG A 242 -15.64 6.16 9.12
C ARG A 242 -14.23 5.96 9.67
N GLY A 243 -13.32 6.88 9.39
CA GLY A 243 -11.97 6.88 9.95
C GLY A 243 -11.93 7.53 11.33
N GLU A 244 -11.37 6.83 12.31
CA GLU A 244 -11.15 7.32 13.68
C GLU A 244 -9.70 7.06 14.08
N GLY A 245 -8.96 8.13 14.36
CA GLY A 245 -7.58 8.05 14.81
C GLY A 245 -7.49 7.52 16.24
N ARG A 246 -6.57 6.59 16.49
CA ARG A 246 -6.33 6.00 17.82
C ARG A 246 -4.84 5.81 18.07
N PRO A 247 -4.33 5.98 19.31
CA PRO A 247 -2.99 5.55 19.67
C PRO A 247 -2.82 4.05 19.43
N LEU A 248 -1.62 3.61 19.06
CA LEU A 248 -1.32 2.18 18.94
C LEU A 248 -1.40 1.47 20.29
N THR A 249 -2.07 0.32 20.31
CA THR A 249 -2.08 -0.59 21.46
C THR A 249 -0.74 -1.33 21.58
N GLU A 250 -0.53 -2.03 22.70
CA GLU A 250 0.63 -2.91 22.87
C GLU A 250 0.68 -4.00 21.79
N ARG A 251 -0.49 -4.58 21.45
CA ARG A 251 -0.58 -5.60 20.40
C ARG A 251 -0.24 -5.03 19.03
N ASP A 252 -0.68 -3.82 18.70
CA ASP A 252 -0.34 -3.14 17.44
C ASP A 252 1.17 -2.93 17.31
N ARG A 253 1.81 -2.45 18.38
CA ARG A 253 3.27 -2.26 18.42
C ARG A 253 4.00 -3.58 18.33
N TRP A 254 3.50 -4.63 18.98
CA TRP A 254 4.06 -5.98 18.86
C TRP A 254 4.01 -6.49 17.42
N ILE A 255 2.86 -6.38 16.73
CA ILE A 255 2.73 -6.77 15.32
C ILE A 255 3.72 -5.97 14.46
N ALA A 256 3.77 -4.64 14.63
CA ALA A 256 4.71 -3.80 13.91
C ALA A 256 6.17 -4.21 14.16
N ALA A 257 6.53 -4.59 15.38
CA ALA A 257 7.87 -5.08 15.71
C ALA A 257 8.22 -6.46 15.10
N GLN A 258 7.21 -7.31 14.85
CA GLN A 258 7.41 -8.58 14.13
C GLN A 258 7.64 -8.35 12.63
N VAL A 259 6.91 -7.41 12.03
CA VAL A 259 6.84 -7.21 10.58
C VAL A 259 7.89 -6.19 10.08
N GLY A 260 8.09 -5.11 10.84
CA GLY A 260 8.91 -3.94 10.50
C GLY A 260 10.35 -4.26 10.07
N PRO A 261 11.11 -5.11 10.80
CA PRO A 261 12.48 -5.45 10.42
C PRO A 261 12.60 -6.07 9.03
N GLU A 262 11.66 -6.94 8.66
CA GLU A 262 11.66 -7.61 7.36
C GLU A 262 11.26 -6.65 6.22
N LEU A 263 10.29 -5.78 6.46
CA LEU A 263 9.91 -4.71 5.51
C LEU A 263 11.09 -3.79 5.22
N LYS A 264 11.80 -3.38 6.27
CA LYS A 264 13.02 -2.57 6.15
C LYS A 264 14.10 -3.30 5.34
N ARG A 265 14.35 -4.58 5.64
CA ARG A 265 15.33 -5.41 4.92
C ARG A 265 15.03 -5.50 3.42
N ARG A 266 13.75 -5.56 3.05
CA ARG A 266 13.29 -5.60 1.64
C ARG A 266 13.18 -4.23 0.97
N GLY A 267 13.54 -3.14 1.66
CA GLY A 267 13.43 -1.79 1.09
C GLY A 267 11.99 -1.26 1.01
N MET A 268 11.07 -1.80 1.80
CA MET A 268 9.70 -1.31 1.93
C MET A 268 9.69 -0.16 2.96
N VAL A 269 9.91 1.05 2.48
CA VAL A 269 10.09 2.25 3.32
C VAL A 269 8.75 2.80 3.80
N PHE A 270 7.68 2.75 3.00
CA PHE A 270 6.37 3.24 3.42
C PHE A 270 5.31 2.15 3.23
N VAL A 271 4.77 1.64 4.33
CA VAL A 271 3.89 0.47 4.35
C VAL A 271 2.67 0.74 5.23
N GLY A 272 1.52 0.17 4.88
CA GLY A 272 0.33 0.16 5.72
C GLY A 272 -0.04 -1.25 6.15
N LEU A 273 -0.06 -1.53 7.45
CA LEU A 273 -0.63 -2.78 7.98
C LEU A 273 -2.12 -2.59 8.22
N ASP A 274 -2.89 -3.61 7.83
CA ASP A 274 -4.31 -3.71 8.16
C ASP A 274 -4.46 -4.72 9.31
N VAL A 275 -5.01 -4.27 10.44
CA VAL A 275 -5.15 -5.04 11.68
C VAL A 275 -6.58 -4.97 12.18
N ILE A 276 -7.22 -6.13 12.36
CA ILE A 276 -8.55 -6.26 12.95
C ILE A 276 -8.41 -6.95 14.31
N GLY A 277 -8.87 -6.28 15.37
CA GLY A 277 -8.59 -6.73 16.74
C GLY A 277 -7.08 -6.86 16.97
N ASP A 278 -6.65 -8.09 17.23
CA ASP A 278 -5.25 -8.46 17.53
C ASP A 278 -4.53 -9.17 16.36
N TRP A 279 -5.13 -9.13 15.17
CA TRP A 279 -4.73 -9.95 14.03
C TRP A 279 -4.37 -9.09 12.81
N LEU A 280 -3.16 -9.33 12.28
CA LEU A 280 -2.72 -8.81 10.98
C LEU A 280 -3.50 -9.51 9.86
N THR A 281 -4.07 -8.73 8.95
CA THR A 281 -4.87 -9.27 7.83
C THR A 281 -4.24 -8.99 6.47
N GLU A 282 -3.56 -7.85 6.29
CA GLU A 282 -2.86 -7.46 5.05
C GLU A 282 -1.64 -6.57 5.33
N VAL A 283 -0.67 -6.59 4.42
CA VAL A 283 0.53 -5.74 4.41
C VAL A 283 0.56 -4.95 3.09
N ASN A 284 0.06 -3.71 3.11
CA ASN A 284 -0.09 -2.86 1.94
C ASN A 284 1.23 -2.13 1.62
N VAL A 285 1.92 -2.57 0.56
CA VAL A 285 3.24 -2.05 0.16
C VAL A 285 3.20 -1.14 -1.06
N THR A 286 2.07 -1.05 -1.76
CA THR A 286 1.94 -0.30 -3.02
C THR A 286 1.68 1.20 -2.77
N SER A 287 0.41 1.56 -2.56
CA SER A 287 -0.05 2.93 -2.34
C SER A 287 -0.84 3.05 -1.02
N PRO A 288 -0.28 2.68 0.16
CA PRO A 288 -1.01 2.82 1.42
C PRO A 288 -1.42 4.28 1.68
N THR A 289 -2.65 4.47 2.15
CA THR A 289 -3.27 5.78 2.41
C THR A 289 -3.41 6.06 3.92
N CYS A 290 -4.15 7.11 4.31
CA CYS A 290 -4.48 7.52 5.68
C CYS A 290 -3.48 8.51 6.35
N ILE A 291 -2.56 9.12 5.59
CA ILE A 291 -1.69 10.18 6.13
C ILE A 291 -2.54 11.40 6.54
N ARG A 292 -3.37 11.90 5.63
CA ARG A 292 -4.10 13.17 5.82
C ARG A 292 -5.07 13.11 6.99
N GLU A 293 -5.78 12.00 7.17
CA GLU A 293 -6.69 11.80 8.29
C GLU A 293 -5.97 11.78 9.64
N LEU A 294 -4.80 11.14 9.72
CA LEU A 294 -4.00 11.07 10.95
C LEU A 294 -3.33 12.41 11.25
N ASP A 295 -2.73 13.05 10.24
CA ASP A 295 -2.15 14.39 10.36
C ASP A 295 -3.19 15.40 10.86
N ALA A 296 -4.42 15.36 10.31
CA ALA A 296 -5.50 16.27 10.72
C ALA A 296 -5.99 16.01 12.15
N GLN A 297 -6.05 14.76 12.61
CA GLN A 297 -6.59 14.41 13.93
C GLN A 297 -5.56 14.61 15.06
N PHE A 298 -4.27 14.48 14.76
CA PHE A 298 -3.21 14.48 15.77
C PHE A 298 -2.14 15.55 15.57
N GLY A 299 -2.27 16.41 14.54
CA GLY A 299 -1.29 17.44 14.23
C GLY A 299 0.08 16.87 13.82
N LEU A 300 0.08 15.73 13.13
CA LEU A 300 1.28 15.03 12.70
C LEU A 300 1.79 15.57 11.36
N ASN A 301 3.00 15.15 10.98
CA ASN A 301 3.53 15.27 9.63
C ASN A 301 4.16 13.93 9.22
N ILE A 302 3.34 12.93 8.90
CA ILE A 302 3.82 11.59 8.55
C ILE A 302 4.65 11.61 7.25
N ALA A 303 4.31 12.47 6.30
CA ALA A 303 5.14 12.71 5.12
C ALA A 303 6.54 13.20 5.52
N GLY A 304 6.64 14.10 6.50
CA GLY A 304 7.91 14.56 7.07
C GLY A 304 8.74 13.41 7.65
N LEU A 305 8.10 12.51 8.41
CA LEU A 305 8.77 11.31 8.93
C LEU A 305 9.35 10.45 7.80
N LEU A 306 8.60 10.29 6.70
CA LEU A 306 9.07 9.57 5.51
C LEU A 306 10.30 10.24 4.91
N PHE A 307 10.26 11.54 4.62
CA PHE A 307 11.42 12.23 4.06
C PHE A 307 12.63 12.24 5.01
N ASP A 308 12.43 12.37 6.31
CA ASP A 308 13.51 12.27 7.31
C ASP A 308 14.16 10.88 7.29
N ALA A 309 13.36 9.81 7.19
CA ALA A 309 13.88 8.45 7.04
C ALA A 309 14.66 8.29 5.73
N LEU A 310 14.15 8.87 4.64
CA LEU A 310 14.82 8.83 3.36
C LEU A 310 16.18 9.54 3.42
N GLU A 311 16.25 10.72 4.02
CA GLU A 311 17.49 11.48 4.20
C GLU A 311 18.51 10.74 5.07
N ARG A 312 18.08 10.11 6.18
CA ARG A 312 18.96 9.29 7.04
C ARG A 312 19.61 8.14 6.29
N GLN A 313 18.82 7.39 5.51
CA GLN A 313 19.33 6.28 4.70
C GLN A 313 20.32 6.76 3.62
N ALA A 314 20.12 7.94 3.05
CA ALA A 314 21.04 8.50 2.04
C ALA A 314 22.42 8.91 2.62
N GLY A 315 22.50 9.12 3.94
CA GLY A 315 23.74 9.36 4.66
C GLY A 315 24.48 8.08 5.07
N GLN A 316 23.89 6.90 4.87
CA GLN A 316 24.51 5.61 5.18
C GLN A 316 25.01 4.94 3.88
N PRO A 317 26.27 4.47 3.83
CA PRO A 317 26.73 3.72 2.68
C PRO A 317 25.90 2.43 2.54
N HIS A 318 25.30 2.24 1.37
CA HIS A 318 24.54 1.03 1.04
C HIS A 318 25.48 -0.18 1.16
N ALA A 319 25.21 -1.07 2.12
CA ALA A 319 25.79 -2.39 2.12
C ALA A 319 25.16 -3.15 0.95
N ALA A 320 25.77 -3.05 -0.23
CA ALA A 320 25.42 -3.86 -1.37
C ALA A 320 25.59 -5.33 -0.96
N GLY A 321 24.47 -6.03 -0.78
CA GLY A 321 24.45 -7.47 -0.58
C GLY A 321 25.06 -8.16 -1.80
N GLN A 322 26.02 -9.05 -1.53
CA GLN A 322 26.55 -10.03 -2.48
C GLN A 322 25.49 -11.08 -2.80
#